data_AF-A0A1F3SSL3-F1
#
_entry.id   AF-A0A1F3SSL3-F1
#
_cell.length_a   1.000
_cell.length_b   1.000
_cell.length_c   1.000
_cell.angle_alpha   90.00
_cell.angle_beta   90.00
_cell.angle_gamma   90.00
#
_symmetry.space_group_name_H-M   'P 1'
#
loop_
_entity.id
_entity.type
_entity.pdbx_description
1 polymer ?
#
loop_
_entity_poly.entity_id
_entity_poly.type
_entity_poly.pdbx_seq_one_letter_code
_entity_poly.pdbx_strand_id
1 'polypeptide(L)'
;MKLVTLVCVLFVSFAAFSADVVELIGKDASVGLIANKDYAKASKTFSFKRTAKTASKVTVKFDFLFVQPGCVEYAIEYTAIPALKSTNCVARLDLGHDCEEVTFEGYQTAKRVCKRDGTVLNTAHNTLVLNFEKAVVLTATADELFEVNVSQDSMQAGKATLRARPLDTDSVYKVKVSGDEVSFKAE
;
A
#
# COMPACT_ATOMS: atom_id res chain seq x y z
N MET A 1 57.37 -13.11 43.29
CA MET A 1 55.91 -12.85 43.23
C MET A 1 55.68 -11.44 42.70
N LYS A 2 55.24 -11.30 41.44
CA LYS A 2 54.70 -10.06 40.88
C LYS A 2 53.49 -10.46 40.06
N LEU A 3 52.31 -10.26 40.63
CA LEU A 3 51.02 -10.47 39.97
C LEU A 3 50.50 -9.06 39.65
N VAL A 4 50.52 -8.66 38.38
CA VAL A 4 49.85 -7.44 37.93
C VAL A 4 48.69 -7.88 37.08
N THR A 5 47.51 -7.72 37.66
CA THR A 5 46.21 -8.13 37.14
C THR A 5 45.83 -7.22 35.98
N LEU A 6 45.73 -7.80 34.78
CA LEU A 6 45.22 -7.16 33.57
C LEU A 6 43.69 -7.09 33.68
N VAL A 7 43.13 -5.90 33.90
CA VAL A 7 41.67 -5.66 33.87
C VAL A 7 41.27 -5.31 32.43
N CYS A 8 40.75 -6.30 31.70
CA CYS A 8 40.06 -6.10 30.44
C CYS A 8 38.69 -5.46 30.71
N VAL A 9 38.55 -4.17 30.41
CA VAL A 9 37.25 -3.50 30.31
C VAL A 9 36.66 -3.85 28.94
N LEU A 10 35.77 -4.84 28.91
CA LEU A 10 34.91 -5.13 27.76
C LEU A 10 33.81 -4.07 27.70
N PHE A 11 33.99 -3.06 26.84
CA PHE A 11 32.88 -2.24 26.36
C PHE A 11 32.00 -3.12 25.47
N VAL A 12 30.93 -3.65 26.06
CA VAL A 12 29.82 -4.23 25.29
C VAL A 12 29.04 -3.05 24.72
N SER A 13 29.40 -2.62 23.52
CA SER A 13 28.59 -1.71 22.72
C SER A 13 27.29 -2.44 22.37
N PHE A 14 26.23 -2.15 23.12
CA PHE A 14 24.88 -2.41 22.65
C PHE A 14 24.69 -1.61 21.36
N ALA A 15 24.65 -2.30 20.23
CA ALA A 15 24.12 -1.73 19.00
C ALA A 15 22.63 -1.43 19.27
N ALA A 16 22.33 -0.19 19.62
CA ALA A 16 20.98 0.33 19.60
C ALA A 16 20.50 0.23 18.15
N PHE A 17 19.65 -0.76 17.88
CA PHE A 17 18.82 -0.72 16.70
C PHE A 17 17.95 0.53 16.84
N SER A 18 18.33 1.59 16.14
CA SER A 18 17.47 2.75 15.97
C SER A 18 16.22 2.25 15.25
N ALA A 19 15.14 2.02 15.98
CA ALA A 19 13.81 1.94 15.39
C ALA A 19 13.59 3.28 14.69
N ASP A 20 13.37 3.28 13.38
CA ASP A 20 13.11 4.49 12.62
C ASP A 20 11.89 5.20 13.22
N VAL A 21 12.13 6.31 13.93
CA VAL A 21 11.07 7.15 14.49
C VAL A 21 10.55 8.06 13.40
N VAL A 22 9.26 7.94 13.09
CA VAL A 22 8.57 8.74 12.09
C VAL A 22 7.91 9.93 12.77
N GLU A 23 8.41 11.13 12.51
CA GLU A 23 7.80 12.35 13.04
C GLU A 23 6.50 12.68 12.29
N LEU A 24 5.42 12.86 13.05
CA LEU A 24 4.09 13.16 12.51
C LEU A 24 3.95 14.66 12.25
N ILE A 25 4.44 15.10 11.11
CA ILE A 25 4.34 16.50 10.66
C ILE A 25 3.18 16.62 9.67
N GLY A 26 2.13 17.36 10.05
CA GLY A 26 0.97 17.58 9.19
C GLY A 26 -0.07 16.45 9.25
N LYS A 27 -0.80 16.26 8.14
CA LYS A 27 -1.95 15.31 8.04
C LYS A 27 -1.61 13.99 7.36
N ASP A 28 -0.45 13.90 6.72
CA ASP A 28 -0.04 12.73 5.94
C ASP A 28 1.39 12.33 6.30
N ALA A 29 1.62 11.02 6.41
CA ALA A 29 2.94 10.43 6.50
C ALA A 29 3.03 9.22 5.55
N SER A 30 4.23 8.81 5.20
CA SER A 30 4.46 7.60 4.41
C SER A 30 5.61 6.80 5.00
N VAL A 31 5.40 5.49 5.14
CA VAL A 31 6.43 4.55 5.60
C VAL A 31 6.87 3.58 4.50
N GLY A 32 6.32 3.75 3.29
CA GLY A 32 6.72 3.02 2.09
C GLY A 32 6.37 1.53 2.12
N LEU A 33 7.18 0.75 1.41
CA LEU A 33 6.99 -0.68 1.26
C LEU A 33 7.40 -1.45 2.52
N ILE A 34 6.49 -2.24 3.05
CA ILE A 34 6.74 -3.18 4.13
C ILE A 34 6.93 -4.57 3.51
N ALA A 35 8.17 -4.92 3.21
CA ALA A 35 8.51 -6.24 2.68
C ALA A 35 9.15 -7.12 3.75
N ASN A 36 8.91 -8.43 3.67
CA ASN A 36 9.66 -9.42 4.41
C ASN A 36 10.62 -10.17 3.48
N LYS A 37 11.65 -10.78 4.06
CA LYS A 37 12.53 -11.68 3.31
C LYS A 37 11.72 -12.89 2.83
N ASP A 38 12.14 -13.44 1.69
CA ASP A 38 11.62 -14.69 1.13
C ASP A 38 10.12 -14.70 0.78
N TYR A 39 9.53 -13.54 0.49
CA TYR A 39 8.10 -13.41 0.18
C TYR A 39 7.20 -14.03 1.26
N ALA A 40 7.63 -13.95 2.53
CA ALA A 40 6.81 -14.30 3.67
C ALA A 40 5.89 -13.14 4.07
N LYS A 41 4.85 -13.43 4.86
CA LYS A 41 3.93 -12.40 5.38
C LYS A 41 4.71 -11.23 6.00
N ALA A 42 4.37 -10.01 5.60
CA ALA A 42 5.08 -8.85 6.08
C ALA A 42 4.62 -8.43 7.49
N SER A 43 5.56 -8.01 8.33
CA SER A 43 5.27 -7.40 9.61
C SER A 43 6.37 -6.40 9.95
N LYS A 44 5.99 -5.18 10.32
CA LYS A 44 6.91 -4.14 10.76
C LYS A 44 6.26 -3.29 11.83
N THR A 45 7.07 -2.91 12.80
CA THR A 45 6.69 -1.99 13.87
C THR A 45 7.28 -0.62 13.55
N PHE A 46 6.45 0.41 13.69
CA PHE A 46 6.83 1.81 13.53
C PHE A 46 6.67 2.54 14.85
N SER A 47 7.58 3.45 15.13
CA SER A 47 7.46 4.41 16.22
C SER A 47 7.10 5.76 15.63
N PHE A 48 5.98 6.35 16.06
CA PHE A 48 5.50 7.64 15.59
C PHE A 48 5.66 8.69 16.68
N LYS A 49 6.32 9.80 16.35
CA LYS A 49 6.50 10.95 17.24
C LYS A 49 5.42 11.99 16.98
N ARG A 50 4.64 12.28 18.02
CA ARG A 50 3.63 13.34 18.06
C ARG A 50 4.18 14.56 18.78
N THR A 51 3.89 15.75 18.26
CA THR A 51 4.22 17.04 18.88
C THR A 51 2.99 17.95 18.89
N ALA A 52 3.10 19.15 19.47
CA ALA A 52 2.03 20.17 19.39
C ALA A 52 1.63 20.57 17.95
N LYS A 53 2.47 20.29 16.94
CA LYS A 53 2.18 20.58 15.52
C LYS A 53 1.49 19.42 14.79
N THR A 54 1.40 18.25 15.41
CA THR A 54 0.77 17.08 14.80
C THR A 54 -0.73 17.31 14.63
N ALA A 55 -1.28 16.97 13.46
CA ALA A 55 -2.71 17.09 13.23
C ALA A 55 -3.51 16.13 14.13
N SER A 56 -4.78 16.46 14.40
CA SER A 56 -5.68 15.59 15.17
C SER A 56 -5.90 14.23 14.52
N LYS A 57 -5.79 14.15 13.19
CA LYS A 57 -5.80 12.91 12.42
C LYS A 57 -4.65 12.91 11.43
N VAL A 58 -3.89 11.83 11.41
CA VAL A 58 -2.76 11.64 10.49
C VAL A 58 -2.96 10.36 9.70
N THR A 59 -2.95 10.46 8.38
CA THR A 59 -3.02 9.31 7.48
C THR A 59 -1.62 8.84 7.17
N VAL A 60 -1.29 7.61 7.55
CA VAL A 60 0.00 6.98 7.23
C VAL A 60 -0.20 6.01 6.07
N LYS A 61 0.52 6.24 4.96
CA LYS A 61 0.49 5.40 3.76
C LYS A 61 1.58 4.34 3.83
N PHE A 62 1.24 3.11 3.44
CA PHE A 62 2.18 2.00 3.36
C PHE A 62 1.75 0.98 2.31
N ASP A 63 2.73 0.25 1.80
CA ASP A 63 2.50 -0.76 0.77
C ASP A 63 2.85 -2.16 1.27
N PHE A 64 2.10 -3.15 0.81
CA PHE A 64 2.44 -4.55 0.96
C PHE A 64 2.53 -5.24 -0.40
N LEU A 65 3.40 -6.24 -0.50
CA LEU A 65 3.30 -7.22 -1.57
C LEU A 65 2.31 -8.30 -1.15
N PHE A 66 1.42 -8.68 -2.07
CA PHE A 66 0.50 -9.79 -1.86
C PHE A 66 0.37 -10.60 -3.14
N VAL A 67 -0.04 -11.86 -2.98
CA VAL A 67 -0.18 -12.81 -4.08
C VAL A 67 -1.66 -13.14 -4.28
N GLN A 68 -2.12 -13.12 -5.54
CA GLN A 68 -3.50 -13.47 -5.88
C GLN A 68 -3.56 -14.34 -7.13
N PRO A 69 -4.63 -15.14 -7.32
CA PRO A 69 -4.87 -15.84 -8.57
C PRO A 69 -4.92 -14.87 -9.75
N GLY A 70 -4.25 -15.21 -10.85
CA GLY A 70 -4.23 -14.39 -12.05
C GLY A 70 -3.55 -15.09 -13.21
N CYS A 71 -3.62 -14.46 -14.38
CA CYS A 71 -3.02 -15.00 -15.58
C CYS A 71 -1.50 -14.81 -15.58
N VAL A 72 -0.75 -15.91 -15.70
CA VAL A 72 0.73 -15.91 -15.74
C VAL A 72 1.28 -16.06 -17.15
N GLU A 73 0.45 -16.43 -18.12
CA GLU A 73 0.83 -16.58 -19.51
C GLU A 73 -0.31 -16.12 -20.43
N TYR A 74 -0.03 -15.14 -21.28
CA TYR A 74 -0.99 -14.61 -22.25
C TYR A 74 -0.69 -15.13 -23.65
N ALA A 75 -1.73 -15.34 -24.43
CA ALA A 75 -1.65 -15.55 -25.87
C ALA A 75 -2.44 -14.46 -26.61
N ILE A 76 -2.11 -14.27 -27.90
CA ILE A 76 -2.87 -13.41 -28.79
C ILE A 76 -3.65 -14.31 -29.74
N GLU A 77 -4.97 -14.21 -29.68
CA GLU A 77 -5.86 -14.85 -30.64
C GLU A 77 -6.21 -13.83 -31.72
N TYR A 78 -6.09 -14.26 -32.97
CA TYR A 78 -6.43 -13.46 -34.14
C TYR A 78 -7.75 -13.96 -34.73
N THR A 79 -8.72 -13.05 -34.86
CA THR A 79 -10.00 -13.35 -35.50
C THR A 79 -10.13 -12.49 -36.74
N ALA A 80 -10.28 -13.13 -37.90
CA ALA A 80 -10.53 -12.45 -39.16
C ALA A 80 -12.01 -12.02 -39.24
N ILE A 81 -12.24 -10.75 -39.53
CA ILE A 81 -13.56 -10.20 -39.85
C ILE A 81 -13.62 -10.09 -41.38
N PRO A 82 -14.55 -10.81 -42.03
CA PRO A 82 -14.63 -10.82 -43.49
C PRO A 82 -15.05 -9.44 -44.03
N ALA A 83 -14.73 -9.20 -45.30
CA ALA A 83 -15.16 -8.00 -46.00
C ALA A 83 -16.70 -7.91 -46.05
N LEU A 84 -17.23 -6.70 -45.87
CA LEU A 84 -18.66 -6.43 -45.95
C LEU A 84 -18.95 -5.66 -47.22
N LYS A 85 -19.95 -6.09 -47.99
CA LYS A 85 -20.46 -5.34 -49.15
C LYS A 85 -21.78 -4.70 -48.77
N SER A 86 -21.92 -3.41 -49.07
CA SER A 86 -23.16 -2.66 -48.87
C SER A 86 -23.47 -1.84 -50.12
N THR A 87 -24.71 -1.93 -50.60
CA THR A 87 -25.18 -1.05 -51.67
C THR A 87 -25.62 0.27 -51.06
N ASN A 88 -25.01 1.37 -51.50
CA ASN A 88 -25.42 2.71 -51.11
C ASN A 88 -26.07 3.40 -52.31
N CYS A 89 -27.32 3.85 -52.16
CA CYS A 89 -28.06 4.50 -53.21
C CYS A 89 -28.26 5.98 -52.88
N VAL A 90 -27.74 6.86 -53.73
CA VAL A 90 -27.91 8.30 -53.62
C VAL A 90 -29.01 8.73 -54.60
N ALA A 91 -30.01 9.48 -54.12
CA ALA A 91 -31.05 10.02 -54.98
C ALA A 91 -30.49 11.14 -55.87
N ARG A 92 -30.75 11.08 -57.16
CA ARG A 92 -30.41 12.15 -58.11
C ARG A 92 -31.58 13.11 -58.27
N LEU A 93 -31.27 14.34 -58.68
CA LEU A 93 -32.24 15.44 -58.88
C LEU A 93 -33.26 15.15 -60.01
N ASP A 94 -32.99 14.18 -60.87
CA ASP A 94 -33.77 13.80 -62.06
C ASP A 94 -34.65 12.54 -61.86
N LEU A 95 -35.06 12.24 -60.62
CA LEU A 95 -35.94 11.12 -60.24
C LEU A 95 -35.30 9.71 -60.34
N GLY A 96 -33.99 9.60 -60.59
CA GLY A 96 -33.24 8.34 -60.54
C GLY A 96 -32.54 8.09 -59.19
N HIS A 97 -32.16 6.83 -58.95
CA HIS A 97 -31.23 6.45 -57.88
C HIS A 97 -29.91 5.99 -58.50
N ASP A 98 -28.80 6.52 -58.00
CA ASP A 98 -27.47 6.04 -58.33
C ASP A 98 -26.99 5.13 -57.20
N CYS A 99 -26.88 3.84 -57.47
CA CYS A 99 -26.52 2.84 -56.49
C CYS A 99 -25.11 2.31 -56.78
N GLU A 100 -24.20 2.53 -55.84
CA GLU A 100 -22.85 1.97 -55.91
C GLU A 100 -22.66 0.89 -54.83
N GLU A 101 -21.93 -0.16 -55.17
CA GLU A 101 -21.51 -1.17 -54.20
C GLU A 101 -20.24 -0.68 -53.50
N VAL A 102 -20.38 -0.39 -52.21
CA VAL A 102 -19.24 -0.06 -51.34
C VAL A 102 -18.76 -1.35 -50.69
N THR A 103 -17.50 -1.69 -50.92
CA THR A 103 -16.84 -2.81 -50.24
C THR A 103 -16.02 -2.27 -49.07
N PHE A 104 -16.33 -2.71 -47.86
CA PHE A 104 -15.51 -2.52 -46.68
C PHE A 104 -14.52 -3.67 -46.57
N GLU A 105 -13.23 -3.37 -46.57
CA GLU A 105 -12.18 -4.38 -46.47
C GLU A 105 -12.30 -5.16 -45.16
N GLY A 106 -12.09 -6.48 -45.25
CA GLY A 106 -11.97 -7.32 -44.06
C GLY A 106 -10.71 -6.95 -43.28
N TYR A 107 -10.75 -7.11 -41.97
CA TYR A 107 -9.61 -6.80 -41.11
C TYR A 107 -9.43 -7.88 -40.04
N GLN A 108 -8.25 -7.93 -39.44
CA GLN A 108 -7.99 -8.84 -38.33
C GLN A 108 -8.12 -8.11 -37.00
N THR A 109 -8.77 -8.77 -36.05
CA THR A 109 -8.80 -8.33 -34.65
C THR A 109 -7.88 -9.22 -33.84
N ALA A 110 -7.10 -8.62 -32.95
CA ALA A 110 -6.24 -9.32 -32.01
C ALA A 110 -6.83 -9.20 -30.61
N LYS A 111 -7.07 -10.32 -29.94
CA LYS A 111 -7.55 -10.35 -28.55
C LYS A 111 -6.53 -11.06 -27.67
N ARG A 112 -6.16 -10.41 -26.56
CA ARG A 112 -5.33 -11.04 -25.53
C ARG A 112 -6.19 -12.00 -24.71
N VAL A 113 -5.79 -13.26 -24.66
CA VAL A 113 -6.47 -14.30 -23.88
C VAL A 113 -5.51 -14.89 -22.85
N CYS A 114 -6.05 -15.37 -21.73
CA CYS A 114 -5.24 -16.08 -20.75
C CYS A 114 -5.04 -17.53 -21.20
N LYS A 115 -3.78 -17.95 -21.28
CA LYS A 115 -3.39 -19.32 -21.64
C LYS A 115 -3.12 -20.17 -20.40
N ARG A 116 -2.64 -19.56 -19.31
CA ARG A 116 -2.34 -20.27 -18.07
C ARG A 116 -2.62 -19.39 -16.85
N ASP A 117 -3.46 -19.91 -15.96
CA ASP A 117 -3.69 -19.34 -14.64
C ASP A 117 -2.59 -19.77 -13.66
N GLY A 118 -2.30 -18.88 -12.72
CA GLY A 118 -1.34 -19.11 -11.67
C GLY A 118 -1.48 -18.05 -10.58
N THR A 119 -0.37 -17.73 -9.93
CA THR A 119 -0.33 -16.71 -8.88
C THR A 119 0.51 -15.53 -9.34
N VAL A 120 -0.05 -14.33 -9.22
CA VAL A 120 0.64 -13.08 -9.57
C VAL A 120 0.93 -12.29 -8.31
N LEU A 121 2.11 -11.67 -8.28
CA LEU A 121 2.53 -10.76 -7.21
C LEU A 121 2.02 -9.36 -7.55
N ASN A 122 1.28 -8.76 -6.63
CA ASN A 122 0.75 -7.41 -6.74
C ASN A 122 1.13 -6.57 -5.52
N THR A 123 1.00 -5.26 -5.66
CA THR A 123 1.19 -4.30 -4.57
C THR A 123 -0.16 -3.82 -4.07
N ALA A 124 -0.41 -3.96 -2.77
CA ALA A 124 -1.57 -3.40 -2.10
C ALA A 124 -1.18 -2.06 -1.44
N HIS A 125 -1.79 -0.99 -1.92
CA HIS A 125 -1.65 0.35 -1.35
C HIS A 125 -2.63 0.50 -0.19
N ASN A 126 -2.10 0.59 1.02
CA ASN A 126 -2.89 0.66 2.24
C ASN A 126 -2.65 1.99 2.96
N THR A 127 -3.61 2.34 3.82
CA THR A 127 -3.52 3.49 4.71
C THR A 127 -3.91 3.05 6.11
N LEU A 128 -3.33 3.70 7.11
CA LEU A 128 -3.85 3.67 8.48
C LEU A 128 -4.04 5.11 8.96
N VAL A 129 -5.03 5.33 9.83
CA VAL A 129 -5.30 6.65 10.41
C VAL A 129 -4.94 6.62 11.87
N LEU A 130 -4.00 7.48 12.28
CA LEU A 130 -3.72 7.76 13.68
C LEU A 130 -4.65 8.90 14.13
N ASN A 131 -5.58 8.60 15.02
CA ASN A 131 -6.58 9.55 15.50
C ASN A 131 -6.29 10.00 16.94
N PHE A 132 -5.92 11.27 17.07
CA PHE A 132 -5.59 11.98 18.30
C PHE A 132 -6.65 13.03 18.69
N GLU A 133 -7.86 12.99 18.12
CA GLU A 133 -8.93 13.96 18.42
C GLU A 133 -9.28 14.06 19.91
N LYS A 134 -9.13 12.96 20.65
CA LYS A 134 -9.37 12.89 22.10
C LYS A 134 -8.09 12.67 22.91
N ALA A 135 -6.94 13.00 22.31
CA ALA A 135 -5.65 12.93 22.98
C ALA A 135 -5.38 14.19 23.81
N VAL A 136 -4.39 14.15 24.70
CA VAL A 136 -4.00 15.32 25.48
C VAL A 136 -3.47 16.42 24.57
N VAL A 137 -3.72 17.69 24.91
CA VAL A 137 -3.12 18.82 24.20
C VAL A 137 -1.67 18.97 24.66
N LEU A 138 -0.73 18.94 23.72
CA LEU A 138 0.70 19.04 24.00
C LEU A 138 1.17 20.50 24.00
N THR A 139 2.16 20.80 24.84
CA THR A 139 2.88 22.08 24.82
C THR A 139 3.90 22.10 23.68
N ALA A 140 4.43 23.27 23.32
CA ALA A 140 5.36 23.41 22.20
C ALA A 140 6.67 22.60 22.34
N THR A 141 7.04 22.22 23.56
CA THR A 141 8.26 21.44 23.86
C THR A 141 7.98 19.98 24.19
N ALA A 142 6.70 19.59 24.36
CA ALA A 142 6.33 18.21 24.68
C ALA A 142 6.21 17.36 23.41
N ASP A 143 6.70 16.14 23.49
CA ASP A 143 6.53 15.09 22.49
C ASP A 143 6.08 13.77 23.12
N GLU A 144 5.42 12.96 22.29
CA GLU A 144 4.91 11.65 22.69
C GLU A 144 5.28 10.63 21.61
N LEU A 145 5.65 9.41 22.02
CA LEU A 145 5.94 8.30 21.13
C LEU A 145 4.86 7.23 21.20
N PHE A 146 4.38 6.81 20.03
CA PHE A 146 3.41 5.74 19.86
C PHE A 146 4.01 4.64 19.00
N GLU A 147 3.80 3.39 19.40
CA GLU A 147 4.22 2.23 18.61
C GLU A 147 3.01 1.66 17.87
N VAL A 148 3.16 1.40 16.57
CA VAL A 148 2.16 0.71 15.75
C VAL A 148 2.82 -0.43 14.99
N ASN A 149 2.37 -1.65 15.26
CA ASN A 149 2.70 -2.83 14.47
C ASN A 149 1.68 -2.99 13.35
N VAL A 150 2.18 -3.06 12.12
CA VAL A 150 1.43 -3.36 10.92
C VAL A 150 1.85 -4.74 10.45
N SER A 151 0.90 -5.64 10.24
CA SER A 151 1.18 -7.03 9.86
C SER A 151 0.20 -7.54 8.81
N GLN A 152 0.66 -8.41 7.92
CA GLN A 152 -0.20 -9.20 7.06
C GLN A 152 -0.50 -10.54 7.73
N ASP A 153 -1.76 -10.98 7.67
CA ASP A 153 -2.14 -12.30 8.19
C ASP A 153 -1.58 -13.42 7.30
N SER A 154 -1.56 -13.20 5.98
CA SER A 154 -0.99 -14.09 4.98
C SER A 154 -0.48 -13.33 3.77
N MET A 155 0.33 -13.96 2.93
CA MET A 155 0.76 -13.38 1.65
C MET A 155 -0.38 -13.15 0.67
N GLN A 156 -1.54 -13.79 0.86
CA GLN A 156 -2.72 -13.59 0.00
C GLN A 156 -3.59 -12.42 0.47
N ALA A 157 -3.31 -11.89 1.67
CA ALA A 157 -4.04 -10.77 2.23
C ALA A 157 -3.48 -9.44 1.74
N GLY A 158 -4.27 -8.70 0.96
CA GLY A 158 -3.98 -7.31 0.62
C GLY A 158 -4.21 -6.32 1.77
N LYS A 159 -4.85 -6.77 2.87
CA LYS A 159 -5.18 -5.95 4.05
C LYS A 159 -4.19 -6.17 5.19
N ALA A 160 -4.10 -5.15 6.05
CA ALA A 160 -3.28 -5.15 7.24
C ALA A 160 -4.07 -5.46 8.52
N THR A 161 -3.42 -6.14 9.46
CA THR A 161 -3.80 -6.22 10.87
C THR A 161 -2.94 -5.23 11.65
N LEU A 162 -3.60 -4.38 12.44
CA LEU A 162 -2.98 -3.30 13.21
C LEU A 162 -2.98 -3.61 14.70
N ARG A 163 -1.87 -3.30 15.37
CA ARG A 163 -1.78 -3.24 16.83
C ARG A 163 -1.04 -1.98 17.21
N ALA A 164 -1.45 -1.31 18.28
CA ALA A 164 -0.82 -0.07 18.70
C ALA A 164 -0.78 0.05 20.22
N ARG A 165 0.21 0.79 20.72
CA ARG A 165 0.37 1.13 22.13
C ARG A 165 1.12 2.46 22.29
N PRO A 166 0.85 3.23 23.36
CA PRO A 166 1.75 4.30 23.77
C PRO A 166 3.10 3.70 24.18
N LEU A 167 4.20 4.37 23.86
CA LEU A 167 5.56 3.96 24.21
C LEU A 167 6.17 4.90 25.25
N ASP A 168 6.13 6.20 24.96
CA ASP A 168 6.66 7.26 25.83
C ASP A 168 5.68 8.42 25.81
N THR A 169 4.84 8.52 26.85
CA THR A 169 3.75 9.49 26.92
C THR A 169 3.53 9.96 28.34
N ASP A 170 3.36 11.26 28.53
CA ASP A 170 3.05 11.86 29.84
C ASP A 170 1.62 11.57 30.31
N SER A 171 0.73 11.16 29.41
CA SER A 171 -0.68 10.86 29.69
C SER A 171 -0.98 9.37 29.56
N VAL A 172 -2.00 8.90 30.29
CA VAL A 172 -2.53 7.54 30.12
C VAL A 172 -3.49 7.53 28.93
N TYR A 173 -3.27 6.58 28.01
CA TYR A 173 -4.08 6.44 26.80
C TYR A 173 -4.84 5.13 26.75
N LYS A 174 -6.14 5.23 26.48
CA LYS A 174 -6.95 4.13 25.96
C LYS A 174 -6.80 4.06 24.44
N VAL A 175 -6.19 2.97 23.97
CA VAL A 175 -6.00 2.70 22.53
C VAL A 175 -7.12 1.82 22.00
N LYS A 176 -7.73 2.21 20.88
CA LYS A 176 -8.73 1.40 20.16
C LYS A 176 -8.33 1.27 18.71
N VAL A 177 -8.35 0.04 18.20
CA VAL A 177 -8.18 -0.25 16.77
C VAL A 177 -9.56 -0.56 16.16
N SER A 178 -9.89 0.07 15.04
CA SER A 178 -11.17 -0.12 14.33
C SER A 178 -10.95 -0.06 12.83
N GLY A 179 -10.81 -1.23 12.19
CA GLY A 179 -10.41 -1.30 10.78
C GLY A 179 -9.02 -0.71 10.61
N ASP A 180 -8.91 0.30 9.76
CA ASP A 180 -7.66 0.99 9.43
C ASP A 180 -7.35 2.18 10.37
N GLU A 181 -8.21 2.45 11.36
CA GLU A 181 -8.02 3.55 12.32
C GLU A 181 -7.50 3.04 13.67
N VAL A 182 -6.52 3.75 14.22
CA VAL A 182 -6.04 3.63 15.60
C VAL A 182 -6.37 4.93 16.34
N SER A 183 -7.30 4.87 17.29
CA SER A 183 -7.69 6.02 18.12
C SER A 183 -6.96 6.00 19.47
N PHE A 184 -6.38 7.15 19.84
CA PHE A 184 -5.74 7.39 21.12
C PHE A 184 -6.59 8.38 21.93
N LYS A 185 -7.18 7.89 23.02
CA LYS A 185 -8.00 8.71 23.93
C LYS A 185 -7.29 8.84 25.28
N ALA A 186 -7.04 10.07 25.73
CA ALA A 186 -6.53 10.32 27.07
C ALA A 186 -7.61 9.97 28.13
N GLU A 187 -7.18 9.36 29.24
CA GLU A 187 -8.02 9.04 30.40
C GLU A 187 -8.12 10.19 31.41
#